data_AF-A0A1E4S0U2-F1
#
_entry.id   AF-A0A1E4S0U2-F1
#
_cell.length_a   1.000
_cell.length_b   1.000
_cell.length_c   1.000
_cell.angle_alpha   90.00
_cell.angle_beta   90.00
_cell.angle_gamma   90.00
#
_symmetry.space_group_name_H-M   'P 1'
#
loop_
_entity.id
_entity.type
_entity.pdbx_description
1 polymer ?
#
loop_
_entity_poly.entity_id
_entity_poly.type
_entity_poly.pdbx_seq_one_letter_code
_entity_poly.pdbx_strand_id
1 'polypeptide(L)'
;MPRVVPQVADAMKSGSRSLATAAKKFQVTTKHSEKLLKLNQASIDKGEAHFRVGENKQYFPTARVILLRPNAKHTPYQAKFIVPKGFNRFDLRDYLYHVYGLRAFNITTQLLHAPYTRTGNAVARYRTGQIKKMTIDMLEPFVWPEEPENKDAWNVDFFKELEKYSEQKQAFGSDKLKQGTAFGGILGPYKHKPEPFIPKKLKSQLLNEKNKARMKADRADEVDLVTKYLGL
;
A
#
# COMPACT_ATOMS: atom_id res chain seq x y z
N MET A 1 4.78 46.36 -1.84
CA MET A 1 5.72 47.35 -1.28
C MET A 1 7.12 46.76 -1.18
N PRO A 2 8.11 47.26 -1.94
CA PRO A 2 9.52 46.95 -1.73
C PRO A 2 9.98 47.55 -0.38
N ARG A 3 10.79 46.81 0.38
CA ARG A 3 11.28 47.25 1.68
C ARG A 3 12.61 47.96 1.48
N VAL A 4 12.61 49.27 1.66
CA VAL A 4 13.83 50.06 1.74
C VAL A 4 14.51 49.74 3.07
N VAL A 5 15.76 49.27 3.02
CA VAL A 5 16.59 49.11 4.22
C VAL A 5 17.81 50.04 4.04
N PRO A 6 18.02 51.03 4.92
CA PRO A 6 19.22 51.86 4.85
C PRO A 6 20.43 51.06 5.33
N GLN A 7 21.51 51.10 4.55
CA GLN A 7 22.79 50.46 4.90
C GLN A 7 23.55 51.39 5.86
N VAL A 8 23.71 50.98 7.12
CA VAL A 8 24.52 51.69 8.11
C VAL A 8 25.99 51.35 7.86
N ALA A 9 26.69 52.25 7.17
CA ALA A 9 28.15 52.24 7.12
C ALA A 9 28.71 53.65 6.84
N ASP A 10 29.49 54.12 7.82
CA ASP A 10 30.47 55.21 7.81
C ASP A 10 29.97 56.64 7.55
N ALA A 11 29.54 57.29 8.64
CA ALA A 11 29.47 58.73 8.77
C ALA A 11 30.62 59.22 9.65
N MET A 12 31.81 59.40 9.07
CA MET A 12 32.88 60.23 9.67
C MET A 12 33.91 60.63 8.61
N LYS A 13 33.68 61.78 7.95
CA LYS A 13 34.67 62.83 7.65
C LYS A 13 34.02 63.95 6.83
N SER A 14 34.20 65.15 7.37
CA SER A 14 33.79 66.46 6.88
C SER A 14 34.26 66.77 5.45
N GLY A 15 33.41 67.39 4.65
CA GLY A 15 33.75 68.02 3.37
C GLY A 15 32.52 68.17 2.49
N SER A 16 32.21 69.41 2.11
CA SER A 16 31.08 69.80 1.25
C SER A 16 30.98 68.92 0.00
N ARG A 17 29.99 68.03 -0.02
CA ARG A 17 29.61 67.28 -1.22
C ARG A 17 28.35 67.90 -1.81
N SER A 18 28.43 68.27 -3.08
CA SER A 18 27.29 68.74 -3.88
C SER A 18 26.13 67.75 -3.82
N LEU A 19 24.89 68.25 -3.90
CA LEU A 19 23.65 67.46 -3.93
C LEU A 19 23.68 66.34 -4.98
N ALA A 20 24.48 66.48 -6.05
CA ALA A 20 24.70 65.47 -7.08
C ALA A 20 25.47 64.22 -6.58
N THR A 21 26.34 64.36 -5.58
CA THR A 21 27.11 63.23 -5.01
C THR A 21 26.30 62.44 -3.96
N ALA A 22 25.18 62.99 -3.48
CA ALA A 22 24.25 62.31 -2.57
C ALA A 22 23.28 61.35 -3.29
N ALA A 23 23.25 61.34 -4.63
CA ALA A 23 22.58 60.32 -5.43
C ALA A 23 23.37 59.00 -5.44
N LYS A 24 23.73 58.49 -4.26
CA LYS A 24 24.16 57.10 -4.11
C LYS A 24 23.01 56.23 -4.61
N LYS A 25 23.26 55.50 -5.70
CA LYS A 25 22.38 54.49 -6.32
C LYS A 25 21.56 53.77 -5.26
N PHE A 26 20.29 54.16 -5.13
CA PHE A 26 19.34 53.49 -4.27
C PHE A 26 19.01 52.17 -4.94
N GLN A 27 19.77 51.12 -4.64
CA GLN A 27 19.51 49.80 -5.18
C GLN A 27 18.16 49.34 -4.63
N VAL A 28 17.16 49.25 -5.51
CA VAL A 28 15.89 48.59 -5.18
C VAL A 28 16.23 47.14 -4.86
N THR A 29 16.27 46.80 -3.58
CA THR A 29 16.50 45.42 -3.15
C THR A 29 15.25 44.60 -3.49
N THR A 30 15.31 43.90 -4.63
CA THR A 30 14.27 42.93 -4.98
C THR A 30 14.14 41.89 -3.87
N LYS A 31 12.91 41.50 -3.53
CA LYS A 31 12.69 40.50 -2.49
C LYS A 31 13.36 39.18 -2.91
N HIS A 32 13.91 38.45 -1.93
CA HIS A 32 14.57 37.18 -2.20
C HIS A 32 13.65 36.19 -2.94
N SER A 33 12.36 36.16 -2.60
CA SER A 33 11.34 35.33 -3.28
C SER A 33 11.19 35.68 -4.77
N GLU A 34 11.18 36.97 -5.12
CA GLU A 34 11.09 37.44 -6.50
C GLU A 34 12.34 37.06 -7.29
N LYS A 35 13.51 37.13 -6.65
CA LYS A 35 14.77 36.67 -7.25
C LYS A 35 14.73 35.17 -7.55
N LEU A 36 14.27 34.36 -6.60
CA LEU A 36 14.12 32.90 -6.79
C LEU A 36 13.15 32.58 -7.92
N LEU A 37 12.01 33.27 -7.99
CA LEU A 37 11.03 33.08 -9.05
C LEU A 37 11.63 33.38 -10.44
N LYS A 38 12.36 34.50 -10.57
CA LYS A 38 13.05 34.87 -11.82
C LYS A 38 14.11 33.85 -12.23
N LEU A 39 14.88 33.33 -11.27
CA LEU A 39 15.86 32.28 -11.54
C LEU A 39 15.19 31.00 -12.02
N ASN A 40 14.13 30.57 -11.34
CA ASN A 40 13.39 29.37 -11.73
C ASN A 40 12.79 29.51 -13.13
N GLN A 41 12.18 30.66 -13.46
CA GLN A 41 11.65 30.96 -14.79
C GLN A 41 12.74 30.90 -15.85
N ALA A 42 13.87 31.60 -15.63
CA ALA A 42 14.99 31.60 -16.56
C ALA A 42 15.58 30.20 -16.78
N SER A 43 15.63 29.34 -15.75
CA SER A 43 16.07 27.94 -15.90
C SER A 43 15.05 27.09 -16.68
N ILE A 44 13.76 27.32 -16.49
CA ILE A 44 12.69 26.64 -17.25
C ILE A 44 12.79 27.01 -18.74
N ASP A 45 12.97 28.31 -19.05
CA ASP A 45 13.09 28.80 -20.43
C ASP A 45 14.31 28.21 -21.15
N LYS A 46 15.40 27.96 -20.41
CA LYS A 46 16.61 27.28 -20.90
C LYS A 46 16.48 25.76 -21.01
N GLY A 47 15.43 25.16 -20.44
CA GLY A 47 15.28 23.72 -20.35
C GLY A 47 16.15 23.04 -19.27
N GLU A 48 16.83 23.82 -18.43
CA GLU A 48 17.66 23.34 -17.32
C GLU A 48 16.79 22.99 -16.07
N ALA A 49 17.44 22.51 -15.01
CA ALA A 49 16.78 22.24 -13.74
C ALA A 49 16.25 23.54 -13.12
N HIS A 50 14.98 23.57 -12.72
CA HIS A 50 14.33 24.76 -12.12
C HIS A 50 14.71 24.99 -10.65
N PHE A 51 15.78 24.37 -10.19
CA PHE A 51 16.26 24.43 -8.81
C PHE A 51 17.79 24.27 -8.79
N ARG A 52 18.42 24.67 -7.69
CA ARG A 52 19.87 24.45 -7.49
C ARG A 52 20.14 22.96 -7.30
N VAL A 53 20.88 22.36 -8.23
CA VAL A 53 21.32 20.96 -8.17
C VAL A 53 22.34 20.79 -7.04
N GLY A 54 22.27 19.65 -6.34
CA GLY A 54 23.19 19.32 -5.25
C GLY A 54 24.58 18.93 -5.74
N GLU A 55 25.58 19.11 -4.88
CA GLU A 55 26.99 18.76 -5.19
C GLU A 55 27.28 17.26 -5.02
N ASN A 56 26.51 16.59 -4.14
CA ASN A 56 26.65 15.16 -3.88
C ASN A 56 25.99 14.34 -4.99
N LYS A 57 26.82 13.68 -5.82
CA LYS A 57 26.36 12.92 -6.99
C LYS A 57 26.11 11.46 -6.61
N GLN A 58 24.85 11.03 -6.69
CA GLN A 58 24.46 9.63 -6.59
C GLN A 58 24.25 9.04 -7.99
N TYR A 59 25.20 8.25 -8.48
CA TYR A 59 25.14 7.70 -9.84
C TYR A 59 24.15 6.53 -9.98
N PHE A 60 24.04 5.69 -8.95
CA PHE A 60 23.18 4.51 -8.96
C PHE A 60 22.15 4.58 -7.80
N PRO A 61 21.03 5.29 -8.00
CA PRO A 61 19.98 5.35 -6.98
C PRO A 61 19.22 4.01 -6.92
N THR A 62 19.16 3.41 -5.73
CA THR A 62 18.33 2.21 -5.46
C THR A 62 16.90 2.54 -5.03
N ALA A 63 16.61 3.84 -4.85
CA ALA A 63 15.32 4.33 -4.42
C ALA A 63 14.24 4.01 -5.48
N ARG A 64 13.10 3.50 -5.01
CA ARG A 64 11.89 3.28 -5.83
C ARG A 64 10.80 4.21 -5.33
N VAL A 65 10.12 4.86 -6.27
CA VAL A 65 8.95 5.69 -6.01
C VAL A 65 7.72 5.01 -6.61
N ILE A 66 6.62 4.99 -5.86
CA ILE A 66 5.37 4.35 -6.30
C ILE A 66 4.35 5.44 -6.53
N LEU A 67 3.92 5.64 -7.78
CA LEU A 67 2.84 6.56 -8.12
C LEU A 67 1.52 6.01 -7.56
N LEU A 68 0.81 6.85 -6.82
CA LEU A 68 -0.50 6.53 -6.24
C LEU A 68 -1.63 7.13 -7.09
N ARG A 69 -2.79 6.48 -7.05
CA ARG A 69 -4.03 7.05 -7.54
C ARG A 69 -4.35 8.36 -6.79
N PRO A 70 -4.82 9.42 -7.49
CA PRO A 70 -5.25 10.65 -6.85
C PRO A 70 -6.42 10.37 -5.90
N ASN A 71 -6.50 11.18 -4.85
CA ASN A 71 -7.60 11.21 -3.90
C ASN A 71 -8.53 12.35 -4.31
N ALA A 72 -9.78 12.35 -3.87
CA ALA A 72 -10.79 13.37 -4.19
C ALA A 72 -10.34 14.81 -3.90
N LYS A 73 -9.44 15.02 -2.94
CA LYS A 73 -8.90 16.34 -2.59
C LYS A 73 -7.80 16.86 -3.54
N HIS A 74 -7.26 16.00 -4.40
CA HIS A 74 -6.15 16.36 -5.27
C HIS A 74 -6.68 16.87 -6.62
N THR A 75 -6.00 17.87 -7.17
CA THR A 75 -6.30 18.36 -8.51
C THR A 75 -5.60 17.49 -9.57
N PRO A 76 -6.01 17.54 -10.85
CA PRO A 76 -5.31 16.84 -11.93
C PRO A 76 -3.84 17.27 -12.09
N TYR A 77 -3.49 18.47 -11.62
CA TYR A 77 -2.12 18.98 -11.59
C TYR A 77 -1.29 18.42 -10.42
N GLN A 78 -1.89 17.55 -9.60
CA GLN A 78 -1.25 16.95 -8.45
C GLN A 78 -1.06 15.45 -8.63
N ALA A 79 0.16 15.00 -8.39
CA ALA A 79 0.49 13.58 -8.30
C ALA A 79 1.00 13.25 -6.90
N LYS A 80 0.81 12.01 -6.44
CA LYS A 80 1.22 11.57 -5.12
C LYS A 80 2.00 10.27 -5.21
N PHE A 81 3.09 10.19 -4.47
CA PHE A 81 4.01 9.07 -4.48
C PHE A 81 4.19 8.49 -3.08
N ILE A 82 4.35 7.18 -2.97
CA ILE A 82 5.04 6.57 -1.82
C ILE A 82 6.53 6.64 -2.13
N VAL A 83 7.29 7.12 -1.16
CA VAL A 83 8.74 7.27 -1.26
C VAL A 83 9.43 6.58 -0.09
N PRO A 84 10.73 6.23 -0.20
CA PRO A 84 11.49 5.72 0.92
C PRO A 84 11.45 6.67 2.13
N LYS A 85 11.46 6.13 3.35
CA LYS A 85 11.34 6.93 4.58
C LYS A 85 12.44 8.01 4.70
N GLY A 86 13.67 7.66 4.32
CA GLY A 86 14.83 8.56 4.33
C GLY A 86 14.85 9.58 3.20
N PHE A 87 13.94 9.50 2.23
CA PHE A 87 13.97 10.33 1.03
C PHE A 87 13.60 11.78 1.32
N ASN A 88 14.43 12.75 0.94
CA ASN A 88 14.12 14.16 1.16
C ASN A 88 13.18 14.72 0.09
N ARG A 89 12.57 15.87 0.36
CA ARG A 89 11.76 16.61 -0.60
C ARG A 89 12.59 17.07 -1.81
N PHE A 90 13.82 17.52 -1.55
CA PHE A 90 14.75 17.95 -2.60
C PHE A 90 15.19 16.75 -3.44
N ASP A 91 15.48 15.61 -2.81
CA ASP A 91 15.82 14.37 -3.52
C ASP A 91 14.68 13.90 -4.42
N LEU A 92 13.41 14.01 -4.00
CA LEU A 92 12.28 13.67 -4.87
C LEU A 92 12.17 14.63 -6.06
N ARG A 93 12.38 15.93 -5.85
CA ARG A 93 12.39 16.91 -6.95
C ARG A 93 13.48 16.56 -7.96
N ASP A 94 14.68 16.27 -7.47
CA ASP A 94 15.84 15.94 -8.27
C ASP A 94 15.67 14.61 -9.02
N TYR A 95 15.16 13.60 -8.33
CA TYR A 95 14.89 12.28 -8.88
C TYR A 95 13.84 12.32 -10.00
N LEU A 96 12.73 13.03 -9.80
CA LEU A 96 11.70 13.17 -10.84
C LEU A 96 12.21 13.92 -12.07
N TYR A 97 13.06 14.94 -11.86
CA TYR A 97 13.64 15.71 -12.96
C TYR A 97 14.66 14.89 -13.75
N HIS A 98 15.64 14.26 -13.09
CA HIS A 98 16.73 13.56 -13.77
C HIS A 98 16.33 12.17 -14.30
N VAL A 99 15.45 11.44 -13.61
CA VAL A 99 15.04 10.08 -14.03
C VAL A 99 13.84 10.12 -14.98
N TYR A 100 12.86 10.98 -14.73
CA TYR A 100 11.60 11.02 -15.48
C TYR A 100 11.41 12.28 -16.33
N GLY A 101 12.31 13.27 -16.26
CA GLY A 101 12.14 14.56 -16.96
C GLY A 101 11.04 15.45 -16.39
N LEU A 102 10.48 15.10 -15.22
CA LEU A 102 9.29 15.73 -14.67
C LEU A 102 9.66 16.84 -13.68
N ARG A 103 9.13 18.04 -13.91
CA ARG A 103 9.36 19.21 -13.03
C ARG A 103 8.30 19.29 -11.93
N ALA A 104 8.71 19.00 -10.70
CA ALA A 104 7.88 19.20 -9.51
C ALA A 104 8.11 20.59 -8.89
N PHE A 105 7.10 21.47 -8.94
CA PHE A 105 7.20 22.85 -8.45
C PHE A 105 7.14 22.89 -6.93
N ASN A 106 6.00 22.48 -6.39
CA ASN A 106 5.77 22.38 -4.97
C ASN A 106 5.65 20.91 -4.59
N ILE A 107 6.21 20.57 -3.43
CA ILE A 107 6.19 19.22 -2.92
C ILE A 107 5.80 19.29 -1.46
N THR A 108 4.78 18.53 -1.07
CA THR A 108 4.35 18.39 0.32
C THR A 108 4.63 16.98 0.80
N THR A 109 5.03 16.86 2.07
CA THR A 109 5.50 15.61 2.67
C THR A 109 4.57 15.18 3.79
N GLN A 110 4.09 13.94 3.74
CA GLN A 110 3.19 13.35 4.73
C GLN A 110 3.81 12.03 5.20
N LEU A 111 4.33 12.01 6.43
CA LEU A 111 4.77 10.76 7.06
C LEU A 111 3.58 10.17 7.82
N LEU A 112 3.08 9.02 7.37
CA LEU A 112 1.95 8.37 8.02
C LEU A 112 2.37 7.75 9.35
N HIS A 113 1.48 7.82 10.34
CA HIS A 113 1.66 7.09 11.59
C HIS A 113 1.53 5.59 11.31
N ALA A 114 2.36 4.79 11.99
CA ALA A 114 2.28 3.34 11.91
C ALA A 114 1.37 2.83 13.02
N PRO A 115 0.23 2.19 12.71
CA PRO A 115 -0.61 1.58 13.73
C PRO A 115 0.11 0.41 14.39
N TYR A 116 -0.23 0.14 15.65
CA TYR A 116 0.17 -1.07 16.34
C TYR A 116 -0.58 -2.27 15.75
N THR A 117 0.16 -3.28 15.33
CA THR A 117 -0.35 -4.52 14.77
C THR A 117 0.21 -5.71 15.55
N ARG A 118 -0.47 -6.86 15.47
CA ARG A 118 -0.01 -8.13 16.03
C ARG A 118 -0.48 -9.26 15.14
N THR A 119 0.36 -10.28 14.99
CA THR A 119 0.00 -11.52 14.28
C THR A 119 -0.62 -12.47 15.30
N GLY A 120 -1.94 -12.40 15.44
CA GLY A 120 -2.68 -13.16 16.45
C GLY A 120 -2.54 -12.61 17.88
N ASN A 121 -3.17 -13.29 18.83
CA ASN A 121 -3.26 -12.82 20.22
C ASN A 121 -2.05 -13.19 21.09
N ALA A 122 -1.23 -14.15 20.67
CA ALA A 122 -0.09 -14.66 21.44
C ALA A 122 1.22 -13.89 21.21
N VAL A 123 1.31 -13.09 20.14
CA VAL A 123 2.53 -12.34 19.79
C VAL A 123 2.46 -10.91 20.31
N ALA A 124 3.59 -10.40 20.79
CA ALA A 124 3.72 -9.01 21.23
C ALA A 124 3.35 -8.01 20.12
N ARG A 125 2.76 -6.89 20.52
CA ARG A 125 2.37 -5.83 19.58
C ARG A 125 3.61 -5.12 19.07
N TYR A 126 3.68 -4.87 17.76
CA TYR A 126 4.73 -4.08 17.12
C TYR A 126 4.09 -3.00 16.24
N ARG A 127 4.87 -1.99 15.85
CA ARG A 127 4.41 -1.00 14.87
C ARG A 127 4.85 -1.41 13.48
N THR A 128 3.98 -1.23 12.50
CA THR A 128 4.34 -1.37 11.09
C THR A 128 5.36 -0.29 10.66
N GLY A 129 5.94 -0.45 9.47
CA GLY A 129 6.83 0.57 8.91
C GLY A 129 6.06 1.87 8.64
N GLN A 130 6.61 3.01 9.06
CA GLN A 130 6.04 4.31 8.69
C GLN A 130 6.19 4.55 7.19
N ILE A 131 5.08 4.80 6.51
CA ILE A 131 5.04 5.05 5.07
C ILE A 131 5.12 6.55 4.83
N LYS A 132 6.10 6.99 4.05
CA LYS A 132 6.23 8.38 3.63
C LYS A 132 5.55 8.58 2.30
N LYS A 133 4.60 9.51 2.25
CA LYS A 133 3.91 9.94 1.03
C LYS A 133 4.31 11.36 0.70
N MET A 134 4.55 11.65 -0.57
CA MET A 134 4.80 13.00 -1.04
C MET A 134 3.80 13.35 -2.14
N THR A 135 3.25 14.55 -2.09
CA THR A 135 2.39 15.10 -3.16
C THR A 135 3.17 16.17 -3.88
N ILE A 136 3.14 16.17 -5.20
CA ILE A 136 3.81 17.16 -6.05
C ILE A 136 2.76 17.96 -6.82
N ASP A 137 3.05 19.23 -7.05
CA ASP A 137 2.33 20.10 -7.98
C ASP A 137 3.14 20.20 -9.28
N MET A 138 2.48 19.92 -10.41
CA MET A 138 3.06 19.85 -11.76
C MET A 138 2.41 20.89 -12.68
N LEU A 139 3.08 21.21 -13.79
CA LEU A 139 2.52 22.12 -14.80
C LEU A 139 1.46 21.44 -15.64
N GLU A 140 1.71 20.20 -16.04
CA GLU A 140 0.83 19.43 -16.91
C GLU A 140 -0.16 18.61 -16.08
N PRO A 141 -1.45 18.58 -16.49
CA PRO A 141 -2.43 17.77 -15.80
C PRO A 141 -2.21 16.29 -16.14
N PHE A 142 -2.41 15.43 -15.15
CA PHE A 142 -2.34 13.99 -15.31
C PHE A 142 -3.57 13.32 -14.70
N VAL A 143 -4.23 12.47 -15.47
CA VAL A 143 -5.35 11.64 -15.03
C VAL A 143 -4.97 10.19 -15.27
N TRP A 144 -5.21 9.35 -14.26
CA TRP A 144 -4.97 7.92 -14.39
C TRP A 144 -5.93 7.32 -15.42
N PRO A 145 -5.50 6.29 -16.18
CA PRO A 145 -6.42 5.52 -16.99
C PRO A 145 -7.52 4.90 -16.12
N GLU A 146 -8.68 4.70 -16.74
CA GLU A 146 -9.81 4.02 -16.12
C GLU A 146 -9.43 2.59 -15.72
N GLU A 147 -10.03 2.10 -14.65
CA GLU A 147 -9.82 0.72 -14.24
C GLU A 147 -10.47 -0.21 -15.25
N PRO A 148 -9.78 -1.27 -15.70
CA PRO A 148 -10.39 -2.24 -16.59
C PRO A 148 -11.58 -2.90 -15.90
N GLU A 149 -12.65 -3.14 -16.65
CA GLU A 149 -13.83 -3.87 -16.19
C GLU A 149 -13.46 -5.30 -15.81
N ASN A 150 -12.63 -5.95 -16.64
CA ASN A 150 -12.09 -7.26 -16.35
C ASN A 150 -10.87 -7.14 -15.40
N LYS A 151 -11.05 -7.62 -14.16
CA LYS A 151 -10.03 -7.63 -13.09
C LYS A 151 -9.42 -9.01 -12.84
N ASP A 152 -9.61 -9.97 -13.74
CA ASP A 152 -9.15 -11.36 -13.61
C ASP A 152 -7.63 -11.43 -13.40
N ALA A 153 -6.86 -10.59 -14.09
CA ALA A 153 -5.40 -10.54 -13.94
C ALA A 153 -4.94 -10.23 -12.51
N TRP A 154 -5.72 -9.46 -11.75
CA TRP A 154 -5.43 -9.12 -10.36
C TRP A 154 -6.05 -10.10 -9.35
N ASN A 155 -6.89 -11.05 -9.80
CA ASN A 155 -7.51 -12.09 -8.99
C ASN A 155 -8.17 -11.57 -7.69
N VAL A 156 -8.70 -10.35 -7.72
CA VAL A 156 -9.19 -9.66 -6.52
C VAL A 156 -10.31 -10.45 -5.85
N ASP A 157 -11.24 -11.00 -6.64
CA ASP A 157 -12.39 -11.72 -6.10
C ASP A 157 -11.99 -13.08 -5.53
N PHE A 158 -11.03 -13.76 -6.15
CA PHE A 158 -10.45 -14.98 -5.60
C PHE A 158 -9.82 -14.75 -4.22
N PHE A 159 -9.03 -13.68 -4.04
CA PHE A 159 -8.43 -13.36 -2.74
C PHE A 159 -9.49 -13.03 -1.68
N LYS A 160 -10.56 -12.31 -2.05
CA LYS A 160 -11.69 -12.05 -1.13
C LYS A 160 -12.42 -13.33 -0.74
N GLU A 161 -12.65 -14.24 -1.69
CA GLU A 161 -13.27 -15.53 -1.42
C GLU A 161 -12.39 -16.41 -0.53
N LEU A 162 -11.07 -16.36 -0.73
CA LEU A 162 -10.10 -17.07 0.10
C LEU A 162 -10.06 -16.54 1.54
N GLU A 163 -10.11 -15.20 1.71
CA GLU A 163 -10.21 -14.56 3.03
C GLU A 163 -11.49 -14.99 3.75
N LYS A 164 -12.64 -14.91 3.06
CA LYS A 164 -13.93 -15.39 3.57
C LYS A 164 -13.92 -16.86 3.95
N TYR A 165 -13.25 -17.70 3.16
CA TYR A 165 -13.09 -19.12 3.46
C TYR A 165 -12.22 -19.36 4.70
N SER A 166 -11.13 -18.59 4.85
CA SER A 166 -10.27 -18.63 6.04
C SER A 166 -11.04 -18.23 7.31
N GLU A 167 -11.88 -17.19 7.24
CA GLU A 167 -12.75 -16.79 8.34
C GLU A 167 -13.76 -17.90 8.71
N GLN A 168 -14.38 -18.53 7.72
CA GLN A 168 -15.32 -19.65 7.94
C GLN A 168 -14.66 -20.86 8.60
N LYS A 169 -13.38 -21.13 8.31
CA LYS A 169 -12.63 -22.20 9.00
C LYS A 169 -12.43 -21.93 10.48
N GLN A 170 -12.47 -20.68 10.91
CA GLN A 170 -12.36 -20.30 12.33
C GLN A 170 -13.70 -20.40 13.07
N ALA A 171 -14.76 -20.95 12.45
CA ALA A 171 -16.05 -21.17 13.08
C ALA A 171 -15.98 -22.14 14.29
N PHE A 172 -16.78 -21.85 15.31
CA PHE A 172 -16.83 -22.62 16.56
C PHE A 172 -18.18 -23.35 16.73
N GLY A 173 -18.19 -24.46 17.49
CA GLY A 173 -19.41 -25.19 17.81
C GLY A 173 -20.20 -25.68 16.59
N SER A 174 -21.52 -25.44 16.60
CA SER A 174 -22.46 -25.83 15.54
C SER A 174 -22.30 -25.03 14.25
N ASP A 175 -21.60 -23.89 14.26
CA ASP A 175 -21.37 -23.11 13.04
C ASP A 175 -20.47 -23.84 12.05
N LYS A 176 -19.69 -24.83 12.52
CA LYS A 176 -18.94 -25.75 11.66
C LYS A 176 -19.82 -26.57 10.72
N LEU A 177 -21.09 -26.72 11.08
CA LEU A 177 -22.09 -27.51 10.35
C LEU A 177 -22.88 -26.64 9.36
N LYS A 178 -22.73 -25.30 9.44
CA LYS A 178 -23.38 -24.35 8.53
C LYS A 178 -22.73 -24.43 7.16
N GLN A 179 -23.56 -24.33 6.12
CA GLN A 179 -23.07 -24.34 4.74
C GLN A 179 -22.12 -23.17 4.47
N GLY A 180 -20.97 -23.46 3.87
CA GLY A 180 -20.00 -22.46 3.45
C GLY A 180 -20.58 -21.49 2.41
N THR A 181 -20.21 -20.21 2.51
CA THR A 181 -20.62 -19.16 1.56
C THR A 181 -19.47 -18.70 0.65
N ALA A 182 -18.25 -19.20 0.86
CA ALA A 182 -17.12 -18.90 -0.03
C ALA A 182 -17.17 -19.80 -1.28
N PHE A 183 -16.63 -19.32 -2.41
CA PHE A 183 -16.59 -20.07 -3.68
C PHE A 183 -17.96 -20.64 -4.08
N GLY A 184 -19.03 -19.85 -3.94
CA GLY A 184 -20.40 -20.30 -4.22
C GLY A 184 -20.89 -21.49 -3.37
N GLY A 185 -20.24 -21.82 -2.27
CA GLY A 185 -20.57 -23.00 -1.45
C GLY A 185 -20.10 -24.33 -2.05
N ILE A 186 -19.35 -24.29 -3.14
CA ILE A 186 -18.73 -25.47 -3.75
C ILE A 186 -17.65 -26.04 -2.83
N LEU A 187 -16.92 -25.14 -2.15
CA LEU A 187 -15.83 -25.50 -1.25
C LEU A 187 -16.16 -25.14 0.19
N GLY A 188 -16.07 -26.11 1.10
CA GLY A 188 -16.16 -25.89 2.53
C GLY A 188 -17.11 -26.83 3.25
N PRO A 189 -17.60 -26.45 4.44
CA PRO A 189 -18.57 -27.26 5.16
C PRO A 189 -19.85 -27.40 4.34
N TYR A 190 -20.22 -28.65 4.05
CA TYR A 190 -21.43 -28.97 3.31
C TYR A 190 -22.62 -29.12 4.25
N LYS A 191 -23.83 -28.98 3.71
CA LYS A 191 -25.06 -29.27 4.46
C LYS A 191 -25.02 -30.71 4.94
N HIS A 192 -25.37 -30.93 6.21
CA HIS A 192 -25.63 -32.29 6.67
C HIS A 192 -26.73 -32.94 5.85
N LYS A 193 -26.50 -34.22 5.51
CA LYS A 193 -27.51 -35.04 4.87
C LYS A 193 -28.71 -35.19 5.83
N PRO A 194 -29.93 -35.35 5.31
CA PRO A 194 -31.07 -35.66 6.15
C PRO A 194 -30.84 -37.04 6.81
N GLU A 195 -30.65 -37.05 8.13
CA GLU A 195 -30.42 -38.27 8.92
C GLU A 195 -31.55 -38.44 9.95
N PRO A 196 -32.08 -39.66 10.14
CA PRO A 196 -32.99 -39.94 11.25
C PRO A 196 -32.24 -39.85 12.59
N PHE A 197 -32.95 -39.54 13.68
CA PHE A 197 -32.34 -39.47 15.00
C PHE A 197 -31.99 -40.87 15.52
N ILE A 198 -30.69 -41.19 15.59
CA ILE A 198 -30.19 -42.45 16.15
C ILE A 198 -29.15 -42.13 17.23
N PRO A 199 -29.36 -42.52 18.50
CA PRO A 199 -28.40 -42.29 19.57
C PRO A 199 -27.04 -42.94 19.28
N LYS A 200 -25.94 -42.23 19.55
CA LYS A 200 -24.56 -42.69 19.25
C LYS A 200 -24.24 -44.06 19.84
N LYS A 201 -24.65 -44.31 21.09
CA LYS A 201 -24.37 -45.58 21.81
C LYS A 201 -25.15 -46.75 21.20
N LEU A 202 -26.44 -46.54 20.91
CA LEU A 202 -27.29 -47.54 20.26
C LEU A 202 -26.79 -47.87 18.84
N LYS A 203 -26.43 -46.85 18.05
CA LYS A 203 -25.83 -47.05 16.71
C LYS A 203 -24.59 -47.93 16.78
N SER A 204 -23.72 -47.70 17.76
CA SER A 204 -22.50 -48.49 17.96
C SER A 204 -22.79 -49.93 18.36
N GLN A 205 -23.78 -50.17 19.23
CA GLN A 205 -24.18 -51.52 19.63
C GLN A 205 -24.73 -52.31 18.44
N LEU A 206 -25.67 -51.74 17.70
CA LEU A 206 -26.27 -52.36 16.52
C LEU A 206 -25.24 -52.67 15.42
N LEU A 207 -24.28 -51.76 15.19
CA LEU A 207 -23.19 -52.01 14.23
C LEU A 207 -22.30 -53.18 14.66
N ASN A 208 -21.97 -53.28 15.94
CA ASN A 208 -21.15 -54.38 16.46
C ASN A 208 -21.89 -55.71 16.39
N GLU A 209 -23.18 -55.73 16.72
CA GLU A 209 -24.02 -56.93 16.58
C GLU A 209 -24.17 -57.35 15.12
N LYS A 210 -24.44 -56.41 14.21
CA LYS A 210 -24.47 -56.66 12.77
C LYS A 210 -23.16 -57.25 12.27
N ASN A 211 -22.02 -56.69 12.67
CA ASN A 211 -20.72 -57.17 12.25
C ASN A 211 -20.44 -58.58 12.81
N LYS A 212 -20.79 -58.86 14.06
CA LYS A 212 -20.67 -60.21 14.65
C LYS A 212 -21.54 -61.24 13.93
N ALA A 213 -22.79 -60.87 13.62
CA ALA A 213 -23.70 -61.74 12.89
C ALA A 213 -23.17 -62.05 11.48
N ARG A 214 -22.64 -61.03 10.79
CA ARG A 214 -22.00 -61.19 9.48
C ARG A 214 -20.80 -62.14 9.55
N MET A 215 -19.88 -61.93 10.48
CA MET A 215 -18.72 -62.81 10.68
C MET A 215 -19.13 -64.26 10.97
N LYS A 216 -20.22 -64.46 11.71
CA LYS A 216 -20.74 -65.80 11.99
C LYS A 216 -21.32 -66.46 10.73
N ALA A 217 -22.02 -65.71 9.89
CA ALA A 217 -22.53 -66.19 8.61
C ALA A 217 -21.38 -66.53 7.65
N ASP A 218 -20.44 -65.61 7.46
CA ASP A 218 -19.26 -65.83 6.61
C ASP A 218 -18.47 -67.07 7.05
N ARG A 219 -18.30 -67.27 8.37
CA ARG A 219 -17.65 -68.47 8.92
C ARG A 219 -18.47 -69.75 8.69
N ALA A 220 -19.80 -69.68 8.75
CA ALA A 220 -20.64 -70.83 8.47
C ALA A 220 -20.53 -71.22 6.99
N ASP A 221 -20.55 -70.23 6.08
CA ASP A 221 -20.34 -70.45 4.65
C ASP A 221 -18.95 -71.04 4.36
N GLU A 222 -17.90 -70.56 5.03
CA GLU A 222 -16.55 -71.14 4.94
C GLU A 222 -16.53 -72.61 5.41
N VAL A 223 -17.18 -72.91 6.53
CA VAL A 223 -17.27 -74.28 7.05
C VAL A 223 -18.02 -75.17 6.06
N ASP A 224 -19.16 -74.72 5.51
CA ASP A 224 -19.96 -75.45 4.52
C ASP A 224 -19.18 -75.72 3.22
N LEU A 225 -18.34 -74.78 2.81
CA LEU A 225 -17.48 -74.91 1.63
C LEU A 225 -16.37 -75.95 1.88
N VAL A 226 -15.80 -75.96 3.08
CA VAL A 226 -14.78 -76.94 3.49
C VAL A 226 -15.37 -78.34 3.62
N THR A 227 -16.54 -78.52 4.25
CA THR A 227 -17.22 -79.83 4.33
C THR A 227 -17.54 -80.36 2.93
N LYS A 228 -18.09 -79.51 2.06
CA LYS A 228 -18.38 -79.88 0.66
C LYS A 228 -17.12 -80.30 -0.11
N TYR A 229 -15.98 -79.63 0.11
CA TYR A 229 -14.70 -79.99 -0.54
C TYR A 229 -14.15 -81.32 -0.02
N LEU A 230 -14.26 -81.58 1.29
CA LEU A 230 -13.78 -82.82 1.91
C LEU A 230 -14.71 -84.02 1.67
N GLY A 231 -15.92 -83.81 1.13
CA GLY A 231 -16.89 -84.86 0.87
C GLY A 231 -17.49 -85.48 2.14
N LEU A 232 -17.50 -84.70 3.23
CA LEU A 232 -18.13 -85.03 4.51
C LEU A 232 -19.61 -84.65 4.53
#